data_AF-A0A533QF08-F1
#
_entry.id   AF-A0A533QF08-F1
#
_cell.length_a   1.000
_cell.length_b   1.000
_cell.length_c   1.000
_cell.angle_alpha   90.00
_cell.angle_beta   90.00
_cell.angle_gamma   90.00
#
_symmetry.space_group_name_H-M   'P 1'
#
loop_
_entity.id
_entity.type
_entity.pdbx_description
1 polymer ?
#
loop_
_entity_poly.entity_id
_entity_poly.type
_entity_poly.pdbx_seq_one_letter_code
_entity_poly.pdbx_strand_id
1 'polypeptide(L)'
;MSNEAEKNTNHPSEKMEIVQPSEVLFAEQQAIIQSLKQELESGKKRICESQEAVRRLAADFDNYQKRVVKERQDIECTATASLIKKLLDIYESLEKAICSSKDAAGNEIVDGIKLIFKEFSRIMKSEGLEPIHSIGIPLDVYKHEVFMRKIDDNVPEDTVLEEIQKGYLLNKFVLRTAKVVVSQKSKQENIQNLEKTEEEKGG
;
A
#
# COMPACT_ATOMS: atom_id res chain seq x y z
N MET A 1 111.62 -42.58 -25.52
CA MET A 1 111.52 -41.50 -26.54
C MET A 1 110.73 -42.06 -27.69
N SER A 2 109.66 -41.50 -28.23
CA SER A 2 108.75 -40.40 -27.92
C SER A 2 107.55 -40.70 -28.82
N ASN A 3 106.32 -40.46 -28.37
CA ASN A 3 105.27 -40.02 -29.29
C ASN A 3 104.07 -39.45 -28.53
N GLU A 4 103.76 -38.22 -28.91
CA GLU A 4 102.63 -37.39 -28.51
C GLU A 4 101.33 -37.93 -29.12
N ALA A 5 100.24 -37.81 -28.36
CA ALA A 5 98.89 -37.90 -28.89
C ALA A 5 98.00 -36.86 -28.20
N GLU A 6 97.56 -35.94 -29.03
CA GLU A 6 96.56 -34.89 -28.93
C GLU A 6 95.42 -35.10 -27.90
N LYS A 7 95.08 -34.03 -27.18
CA LYS A 7 93.73 -33.86 -26.64
C LYS A 7 93.18 -32.47 -27.00
N ASN A 8 92.28 -32.54 -27.97
CA ASN A 8 91.35 -31.51 -28.43
C ASN A 8 90.45 -31.02 -27.27
N THR A 9 90.50 -29.72 -26.96
CA THR A 9 89.50 -29.04 -26.12
C THR A 9 88.67 -28.10 -26.98
N ASN A 10 87.51 -28.60 -27.38
CA ASN A 10 86.49 -27.83 -28.09
C ASN A 10 85.66 -27.04 -27.05
N HIS A 11 85.74 -25.71 -27.07
CA HIS A 11 84.94 -24.82 -26.23
C HIS A 11 83.82 -24.22 -27.11
N PRO A 12 82.53 -24.42 -26.82
CA PRO A 12 81.47 -23.85 -27.63
C PRO A 12 81.25 -22.37 -27.24
N SER A 13 81.51 -21.48 -28.19
CA SER A 13 81.15 -20.06 -28.10
C SER A 13 79.63 -19.91 -28.10
N GLU A 14 79.05 -19.47 -26.98
CA GLU A 14 77.70 -18.89 -26.95
C GLU A 14 77.69 -17.63 -27.83
N LYS A 15 76.81 -17.62 -28.84
CA LYS A 15 76.47 -16.41 -29.59
C LYS A 15 75.42 -15.64 -28.79
N MET A 16 75.82 -14.52 -28.21
CA MET A 16 74.87 -13.52 -27.68
C MET A 16 74.29 -12.73 -28.85
N GLU A 17 72.99 -12.88 -29.09
CA GLU A 17 72.22 -12.15 -30.09
C GLU A 17 72.03 -10.70 -29.61
N ILE A 18 72.56 -9.74 -30.35
CA ILE A 18 72.43 -8.30 -30.06
C ILE A 18 71.16 -7.80 -30.75
N VAL A 19 70.11 -7.54 -29.96
CA VAL A 19 68.84 -6.94 -30.44
C VAL A 19 69.03 -5.43 -30.68
N GLN A 20 68.48 -4.91 -31.79
CA GLN A 20 68.66 -3.52 -32.23
C GLN A 20 67.88 -2.51 -31.33
N PRO A 21 68.45 -1.33 -30.99
CA PRO A 21 67.83 -0.34 -30.08
C PRO A 21 66.44 0.17 -30.49
N SER A 22 66.09 0.09 -31.78
CA SER A 22 64.79 0.52 -32.32
C SER A 22 63.64 -0.45 -32.02
N GLU A 23 63.92 -1.74 -31.90
CA GLU A 23 62.91 -2.77 -31.61
C GLU A 23 62.50 -2.74 -30.13
N VAL A 24 63.46 -2.44 -29.24
CA VAL A 24 63.23 -2.27 -27.80
C VAL A 24 62.34 -1.06 -27.52
N LEU A 25 62.62 0.08 -28.17
CA LEU A 25 61.82 1.31 -28.02
C LEU A 25 60.37 1.13 -28.52
N PHE A 26 60.17 0.36 -29.59
CA PHE A 26 58.83 0.08 -30.13
C PHE A 26 58.03 -0.86 -29.22
N ALA A 27 58.69 -1.85 -28.61
CA ALA A 27 58.08 -2.75 -27.63
C ALA A 27 57.66 -2.00 -26.35
N GLU A 28 58.48 -1.08 -25.84
CA GLU A 28 58.13 -0.23 -24.69
C GLU A 28 56.92 0.68 -25.00
N GLN A 29 56.89 1.30 -26.17
CA GLN A 29 55.76 2.13 -26.60
C GLN A 29 54.46 1.31 -26.72
N GLN A 30 54.52 0.09 -27.25
CA GLN A 30 53.37 -0.80 -27.31
C GLN A 30 52.87 -1.20 -25.91
N ALA A 31 53.79 -1.51 -24.98
CA ALA A 31 53.42 -1.84 -23.60
C ALA A 31 52.73 -0.68 -22.89
N ILE A 32 53.22 0.56 -23.05
CA ILE A 32 52.59 1.77 -22.50
C ILE A 32 51.20 2.00 -23.10
N ILE A 33 51.04 1.88 -24.41
CA ILE A 33 49.74 2.03 -25.07
C ILE A 33 48.75 0.97 -24.58
N GLN A 34 49.21 -0.27 -24.36
CA GLN A 34 48.39 -1.36 -23.87
C GLN A 34 47.94 -1.12 -22.42
N SER A 35 48.85 -0.65 -21.55
CA SER A 35 48.55 -0.20 -20.19
C SER A 35 47.51 0.94 -20.17
N LEU A 36 47.71 1.99 -20.97
CA LEU A 36 46.78 3.13 -21.05
C LEU A 36 45.39 2.73 -21.56
N LYS A 37 45.32 1.82 -22.54
CA LYS A 37 44.03 1.26 -23.02
C LYS A 37 43.32 0.49 -21.91
N GLN A 38 44.06 -0.28 -21.11
CA GLN A 38 43.50 -1.05 -20.01
C GLN A 38 42.99 -0.15 -18.88
N GLU A 39 43.73 0.91 -18.54
CA GLU A 39 43.28 1.93 -17.59
C GLU A 39 42.03 2.66 -18.08
N LEU A 40 42.01 3.08 -19.35
CA LEU A 40 40.88 3.76 -19.97
C LEU A 40 39.62 2.89 -19.96
N GLU A 41 39.75 1.59 -20.27
CA GLU A 41 38.63 0.65 -20.22
C GLU A 41 38.15 0.44 -18.77
N SER A 42 39.07 0.32 -17.81
CA SER A 42 38.72 0.23 -16.39
C SER A 42 38.00 1.48 -15.88
N GLY A 43 38.42 2.67 -16.32
CA GLY A 43 37.80 3.95 -15.99
C GLY A 43 36.40 4.07 -16.58
N LYS A 44 36.22 3.70 -17.85
CA LYS A 44 34.90 3.65 -18.49
C LYS A 44 33.94 2.70 -17.78
N LYS A 45 34.43 1.51 -17.39
CA LYS A 45 33.63 0.55 -16.64
C LYS A 45 33.17 1.11 -15.29
N ARG A 46 34.07 1.73 -14.53
CA ARG A 46 33.73 2.40 -13.25
C ARG A 46 32.71 3.53 -13.44
N ILE A 47 32.84 4.32 -14.51
CA ILE A 47 31.87 5.38 -14.84
C ILE A 47 30.50 4.76 -15.14
N CYS A 48 30.44 3.70 -15.94
CA CYS A 48 29.18 3.02 -16.26
C CYS A 48 28.51 2.43 -15.01
N GLU A 49 29.27 1.73 -14.17
CA GLU A 49 28.79 1.16 -12.90
C GLU A 49 28.27 2.27 -11.96
N SER A 50 29.00 3.38 -11.85
CA SER A 50 28.59 4.52 -11.03
C SER A 50 27.32 5.19 -11.57
N GLN A 51 27.22 5.39 -12.89
CA GLN A 51 26.02 5.96 -13.51
C GLN A 51 24.79 5.06 -13.31
N GLU A 52 24.97 3.74 -13.39
CA GLU A 52 23.89 2.80 -13.15
C GLU A 52 23.46 2.80 -11.68
N ALA A 53 24.40 2.87 -10.75
CA ALA A 53 24.13 3.01 -9.32
C ALA A 53 23.37 4.30 -9.01
N VAL A 54 23.77 5.44 -9.62
CA VAL A 54 23.07 6.72 -9.46
C VAL A 54 21.65 6.67 -10.04
N ARG A 55 21.45 6.05 -11.22
CA ARG A 55 20.11 5.88 -11.79
C ARG A 55 19.19 5.04 -10.89
N ARG A 56 19.71 3.94 -10.33
CA ARG A 56 18.96 3.14 -9.36
C ARG A 56 18.63 3.94 -8.11
N LEU A 57 19.60 4.64 -7.54
CA LEU A 57 19.37 5.47 -6.36
C LEU A 57 18.32 6.56 -6.61
N ALA A 58 18.32 7.18 -7.80
CA ALA A 58 17.31 8.16 -8.18
C ALA A 58 15.90 7.54 -8.26
N ALA A 59 15.78 6.33 -8.81
CA ALA A 59 14.50 5.61 -8.86
C ALA A 59 14.02 5.20 -7.46
N ASP A 60 14.92 4.71 -6.62
CA ASP A 60 14.61 4.35 -5.22
C ASP A 60 14.17 5.58 -4.42
N PHE A 61 14.80 6.74 -4.68
CA PHE A 61 14.43 8.00 -4.04
C PHE A 61 13.05 8.49 -4.46
N ASP A 62 12.69 8.42 -5.75
CA ASP A 62 11.34 8.77 -6.23
C ASP A 62 10.27 7.84 -5.61
N ASN A 63 10.55 6.53 -5.54
CA ASN A 63 9.69 5.57 -4.86
C ASN A 63 9.54 5.88 -3.37
N TYR A 64 10.64 6.23 -2.69
CA TYR A 64 10.64 6.63 -1.30
C TYR A 64 9.80 7.90 -1.08
N GLN A 65 9.96 8.94 -1.90
CA GLN A 65 9.17 10.17 -1.79
C GLN A 65 7.67 9.89 -1.93
N LYS A 66 7.27 9.11 -2.93
CA LYS A 66 5.87 8.68 -3.12
C LYS A 66 5.35 7.94 -1.89
N ARG A 67 6.15 7.05 -1.32
CA ARG A 67 5.80 6.31 -0.11
C ARG A 67 5.62 7.23 1.10
N VAL A 68 6.55 8.15 1.33
CA VAL A 68 6.49 9.10 2.47
C VAL A 68 5.27 10.00 2.39
N VAL A 69 4.92 10.49 1.19
CA VAL A 69 3.69 11.31 1.01
C VAL A 69 2.45 10.51 1.40
N LYS A 70 2.36 9.25 0.97
CA LYS A 70 1.25 8.37 1.31
C LYS A 70 1.20 8.06 2.81
N GLU A 71 2.33 7.71 3.42
CA GLU A 71 2.41 7.43 4.85
C GLU A 71 1.99 8.65 5.68
N ARG A 72 2.40 9.86 5.28
CA ARG A 72 1.97 11.09 5.95
C ARG A 72 0.45 11.29 5.88
N GLN A 73 -0.16 11.06 4.71
CA GLN A 73 -1.61 11.13 4.53
C GLN A 73 -2.33 10.09 5.38
N ASP A 74 -1.81 8.87 5.44
CA ASP A 74 -2.39 7.78 6.23
C ASP A 74 -2.32 8.09 7.74
N ILE A 75 -1.21 8.66 8.22
CA ILE A 75 -1.04 9.12 9.60
C ILE A 75 -2.05 10.23 9.94
N GLU A 76 -2.17 11.24 9.08
CA GLU A 76 -3.10 12.35 9.25
C GLU A 76 -4.56 11.87 9.30
N CYS A 77 -4.93 10.98 8.38
CA CYS A 77 -6.26 10.35 8.37
C CYS A 77 -6.51 9.53 9.64
N THR A 78 -5.51 8.78 10.13
CA THR A 78 -5.65 7.94 11.33
C THR A 78 -5.78 8.77 12.60
N ALA A 79 -5.00 9.85 12.72
CA ALA A 79 -5.08 10.77 13.86
C ALA A 79 -6.46 11.44 13.93
N THR A 80 -6.94 11.93 12.79
CA THR A 80 -8.26 12.56 12.65
C THR A 80 -9.37 11.56 12.95
N ALA A 81 -9.27 10.33 12.44
CA ALA A 81 -10.21 9.24 12.73
C ALA A 81 -10.36 8.96 14.22
N SER A 82 -9.24 8.87 14.95
CA SER A 82 -9.26 8.63 16.39
C SER A 82 -9.99 9.73 17.17
N LEU A 83 -9.79 10.99 16.79
CA LEU A 83 -10.47 12.13 17.40
C LEU A 83 -11.98 12.12 17.08
N ILE A 84 -12.33 12.01 15.80
CA ILE A 84 -13.72 12.01 15.34
C ILE A 84 -14.50 10.86 15.99
N LYS A 85 -13.90 9.67 16.11
CA LYS A 85 -14.52 8.52 16.78
C LYS A 85 -14.91 8.82 18.22
N LYS A 86 -14.07 9.54 18.98
CA LYS A 86 -14.39 9.94 20.36
C LYS A 86 -15.47 11.01 20.42
N LEU A 87 -15.50 11.91 19.44
CA LEU A 87 -16.52 12.95 19.34
C LEU A 87 -17.88 12.41 18.89
N LEU A 88 -17.90 11.25 18.24
CA LEU A 88 -19.10 10.65 17.67
C LEU A 88 -20.18 10.36 18.73
N ASP A 89 -19.78 9.86 19.91
CA ASP A 89 -20.74 9.55 20.98
C ASP A 89 -21.46 10.82 21.49
N ILE A 90 -20.72 11.94 21.56
CA ILE A 90 -21.28 13.25 21.94
C ILE A 90 -22.18 13.77 20.82
N TYR A 91 -21.74 13.64 19.57
CA TYR A 91 -22.50 14.04 18.39
C TYR A 91 -23.88 13.34 18.35
N GLU A 92 -23.92 12.02 18.56
CA GLU A 92 -25.17 11.27 18.59
C GLU A 92 -26.04 11.58 19.81
N SER A 93 -25.42 11.80 20.96
CA SER A 93 -26.14 12.20 22.18
C SER A 93 -26.82 13.57 22.00
N LEU A 94 -26.14 14.52 21.36
CA LEU A 94 -26.70 15.82 21.00
C LEU A 94 -27.83 15.69 19.99
N GLU A 95 -27.65 14.87 18.94
CA GLU A 95 -28.70 14.60 17.95
C GLU A 95 -29.96 14.03 18.61
N LYS A 96 -29.78 13.06 19.52
CA LYS A 96 -30.86 12.45 20.28
C LYS A 96 -31.57 13.45 21.20
N ALA A 97 -30.81 14.28 21.92
CA ALA A 97 -31.37 15.31 22.80
C ALA A 97 -32.20 16.34 22.02
N ILE A 98 -31.75 16.75 20.83
CA ILE A 98 -32.51 17.63 19.93
C ILE A 98 -33.77 16.93 19.43
N CYS A 99 -33.71 15.64 19.10
CA CYS A 99 -34.88 14.88 18.65
C CYS A 99 -35.93 14.70 19.76
N SER A 100 -35.51 14.50 21.01
CA SER A 100 -36.41 14.37 22.16
C SER A 100 -37.00 15.70 22.64
N SER A 101 -36.45 16.84 22.21
CA SER A 101 -36.94 18.18 22.57
C SER A 101 -37.86 18.80 21.49
N LYS A 102 -38.28 18.03 20.48
CA LYS A 102 -39.17 18.49 19.41
C LYS A 102 -40.52 19.02 19.92
N ASP A 103 -41.00 18.53 21.05
CA ASP A 103 -42.25 18.98 21.67
C ASP A 103 -42.10 20.27 22.51
N ALA A 104 -40.86 20.73 22.74
CA ALA A 104 -40.55 21.98 23.45
C ALA A 104 -40.44 23.18 22.48
N ALA A 105 -41.35 23.26 21.51
CA ALA A 105 -41.38 24.35 20.53
C ALA A 105 -41.47 25.72 21.22
N GLY A 106 -40.61 26.66 20.81
CA GLY A 106 -40.54 28.02 21.38
C GLY A 106 -39.51 28.20 22.52
N ASN A 107 -38.74 27.17 22.85
CA ASN A 107 -37.63 27.30 23.79
C ASN A 107 -36.37 27.81 23.08
N GLU A 108 -36.02 29.08 23.31
CA GLU A 108 -34.84 29.75 22.72
C GLU A 108 -33.52 28.98 22.95
N ILE A 109 -33.41 28.25 24.06
CA ILE A 109 -32.24 27.42 24.39
C ILE A 109 -32.13 26.24 23.41
N VAL A 110 -33.25 25.57 23.12
CA VAL A 110 -33.28 24.42 22.19
C VAL A 110 -32.90 24.88 20.78
N ASP A 111 -33.33 26.06 20.36
CA ASP A 111 -32.98 26.60 19.05
C ASP A 111 -31.51 27.04 18.97
N GLY A 112 -30.95 27.59 20.04
CA GLY A 112 -29.51 27.82 20.17
C GLY A 112 -28.68 26.53 20.04
N ILE A 113 -29.11 25.45 20.72
CA ILE A 113 -28.45 24.14 20.65
C ILE A 113 -28.55 23.55 19.23
N LYS A 114 -29.70 23.68 18.54
CA LYS A 114 -29.85 23.26 17.14
C LYS A 114 -28.87 23.98 16.22
N LEU A 115 -28.63 25.28 16.44
CA LEU A 115 -27.67 26.05 15.65
C LEU A 115 -26.24 25.54 15.85
N ILE A 116 -25.86 25.27 17.11
CA ILE A 116 -24.55 24.69 17.44
C ILE A 116 -24.39 23.31 16.81
N PHE A 117 -25.42 22.46 16.90
CA PHE A 117 -25.39 21.14 16.29
C PHE A 117 -25.25 21.21 14.76
N LYS A 118 -25.96 22.14 14.10
CA LYS A 118 -25.83 22.35 12.65
C LYS A 118 -24.41 22.73 12.27
N GLU A 119 -23.78 23.61 13.05
CA GLU A 119 -22.39 24.00 12.83
C GLU A 119 -21.42 22.84 13.09
N PHE A 120 -21.65 22.07 14.15
CA PHE A 120 -20.86 20.88 14.45
C PHE A 120 -20.99 19.82 13.35
N SER A 121 -22.20 19.54 12.87
CA SER A 121 -22.42 18.66 11.71
C SER A 121 -21.72 19.16 10.45
N ARG A 122 -21.64 20.48 10.23
CA ARG A 122 -20.92 21.06 9.10
C ARG A 122 -19.42 20.77 9.19
N ILE A 123 -18.82 20.98 10.36
CA ILE A 123 -17.39 20.70 10.61
C ILE A 123 -17.11 19.20 10.43
N MET A 124 -17.93 18.33 11.02
CA MET A 124 -17.75 16.89 10.89
C MET A 124 -17.81 16.43 9.42
N LYS A 125 -18.74 17.00 8.63
CA LYS A 125 -18.84 16.73 7.19
C LYS A 125 -17.64 17.27 6.40
N SER A 126 -17.10 18.44 6.74
CA SER A 126 -15.92 18.99 6.05
C SER A 126 -14.66 18.16 6.31
N GLU A 127 -14.55 17.52 7.47
CA GLU A 127 -13.50 16.54 7.77
C GLU A 127 -13.72 15.17 7.09
N GLY A 128 -14.82 15.02 6.34
CA GLY A 128 -15.14 13.84 5.54
C GLY A 128 -16.01 12.79 6.25
N LEU A 129 -16.67 13.14 7.36
CA LEU A 129 -17.60 12.22 8.03
C LEU A 129 -18.92 12.11 7.26
N GLU A 130 -19.31 10.88 6.90
CA GLU A 130 -20.56 10.58 6.20
C GLU A 130 -21.31 9.42 6.89
N PRO A 131 -22.64 9.52 7.08
CA PRO A 131 -23.43 8.43 7.63
C PRO A 131 -23.62 7.29 6.62
N ILE A 132 -23.45 6.05 7.07
CA ILE A 132 -23.75 4.86 6.28
C ILE A 132 -25.28 4.71 6.22
N HIS A 133 -25.84 4.67 5.02
CA HIS A 133 -27.26 4.42 4.82
C HIS A 133 -27.49 2.91 4.74
N SER A 134 -28.05 2.33 5.80
CA SER A 134 -28.18 0.88 5.92
C SER A 134 -29.59 0.36 5.70
N ILE A 135 -30.65 1.14 5.94
CA ILE A 135 -32.04 0.64 5.89
C ILE A 135 -32.45 0.29 4.46
N GLY A 136 -33.02 -0.91 4.28
CA GLY A 136 -33.58 -1.38 3.01
C GLY A 136 -32.56 -1.90 2.00
N ILE A 137 -31.27 -1.90 2.33
CA ILE A 137 -30.22 -2.48 1.49
C ILE A 137 -29.77 -3.86 2.02
N PRO A 138 -29.15 -4.71 1.17
CA PRO A 138 -28.55 -5.95 1.62
C PRO A 138 -27.44 -5.74 2.66
N LEU A 139 -27.23 -6.73 3.51
CA LEU A 139 -26.18 -6.76 4.51
C LEU A 139 -24.79 -6.72 3.84
N ASP A 140 -24.02 -5.67 4.09
CA ASP A 140 -22.61 -5.56 3.75
C ASP A 140 -21.74 -5.84 4.98
N VAL A 141 -21.01 -6.95 4.98
CA VAL A 141 -20.15 -7.40 6.10
C VAL A 141 -19.09 -6.36 6.47
N TYR A 142 -18.67 -5.51 5.53
CA TYR A 142 -17.66 -4.48 5.80
C TYR A 142 -18.25 -3.23 6.46
N LYS A 143 -19.56 -2.99 6.31
CA LYS A 143 -20.22 -1.75 6.76
C LYS A 143 -21.23 -1.97 7.88
N HIS A 144 -21.70 -3.20 8.08
CA HIS A 144 -22.79 -3.52 8.97
C HIS A 144 -22.37 -4.55 10.03
N GLU A 145 -22.78 -4.31 11.27
CA GLU A 145 -22.71 -5.25 12.39
C GLU A 145 -24.14 -5.72 12.69
N VAL A 146 -24.40 -7.02 12.51
CA VAL A 146 -25.72 -7.58 12.79
C VAL A 146 -25.94 -7.64 14.31
N PHE A 147 -26.91 -6.87 14.80
CA PHE A 147 -27.36 -6.91 16.18
C PHE A 147 -28.35 -8.03 16.44
N MET A 148 -29.31 -8.18 15.53
CA MET A 148 -30.41 -9.13 15.65
C MET A 148 -30.88 -9.57 14.27
N ARG A 149 -31.36 -10.80 14.16
CA ARG A 149 -32.11 -11.29 13.01
C ARG A 149 -33.59 -11.37 13.37
N LYS A 150 -34.46 -10.87 12.50
CA LYS A 150 -35.91 -10.89 12.68
C LYS A 150 -36.55 -11.69 11.55
N ILE A 151 -37.48 -12.57 11.90
CA ILE A 151 -38.24 -13.32 10.91
C ILE A 151 -39.17 -12.35 10.18
N ASP A 152 -38.98 -12.21 8.87
CA ASP A 152 -39.87 -11.43 8.00
C ASP A 152 -39.87 -12.08 6.61
N ASP A 153 -40.95 -12.81 6.31
CA ASP A 153 -41.07 -13.52 5.05
C ASP A 153 -41.41 -12.58 3.87
N ASN A 154 -41.75 -11.30 4.12
CA ASN A 154 -42.06 -10.33 3.07
C ASN A 154 -40.81 -9.65 2.48
N VAL A 155 -39.65 -9.79 3.13
CA VAL A 155 -38.40 -9.13 2.76
C VAL A 155 -37.35 -10.19 2.38
N PRO A 156 -36.49 -9.95 1.36
CA PRO A 156 -35.40 -10.88 1.03
C PRO A 156 -34.50 -11.14 2.24
N GLU A 157 -33.92 -12.33 2.33
CA GLU A 157 -32.99 -12.67 3.43
C GLU A 157 -31.77 -11.73 3.45
N ASP A 158 -31.22 -11.50 4.65
CA ASP A 158 -30.07 -10.61 4.89
C ASP A 158 -30.29 -9.17 4.39
N THR A 159 -31.53 -8.70 4.37
CA THR A 159 -31.86 -7.28 4.12
C THR A 159 -31.92 -6.54 5.44
N VAL A 160 -31.33 -5.34 5.51
CA VAL A 160 -31.41 -4.52 6.71
C VAL A 160 -32.81 -3.92 6.86
N LEU A 161 -33.48 -4.29 7.95
CA LEU A 161 -34.81 -3.83 8.30
C LEU A 161 -34.76 -2.52 9.11
N GLU A 162 -33.88 -2.47 10.09
CA GLU A 162 -33.78 -1.36 11.04
C GLU A 162 -32.32 -1.09 11.40
N GLU A 163 -32.03 0.17 11.70
CA GLU A 163 -30.72 0.61 12.17
C GLU A 163 -30.82 1.00 13.65
N ILE A 164 -30.14 0.24 14.50
CA ILE A 164 -30.11 0.46 15.96
C ILE A 164 -29.07 1.53 16.31
N GLN A 165 -27.97 1.59 15.58
CA GLN A 165 -26.92 2.59 15.73
C GLN A 165 -26.33 2.94 14.37
N LYS A 166 -26.18 4.24 14.12
CA LYS A 166 -25.63 4.76 12.87
C LYS A 166 -24.23 4.28 12.61
N GLY A 167 -23.97 3.85 11.38
CA GLY A 167 -22.63 3.65 10.86
C GLY A 167 -22.08 4.95 10.29
N TYR A 168 -20.76 5.11 10.28
CA TYR A 168 -20.12 6.27 9.69
C TYR A 168 -18.87 5.89 8.91
N LEU A 169 -18.70 6.56 7.77
CA LEU A 169 -17.50 6.59 6.97
C LEU A 169 -16.73 7.87 7.31
N LEU A 170 -15.40 7.77 7.35
CA LEU A 170 -14.52 8.93 7.30
C LEU A 170 -13.74 8.87 6.00
N ASN A 171 -14.01 9.82 5.10
CA ASN A 171 -13.56 9.78 3.72
C ASN A 171 -14.00 8.48 3.04
N LYS A 172 -13.09 7.53 2.86
CA LYS A 172 -13.36 6.22 2.22
C LYS A 172 -13.30 5.05 3.21
N PHE A 173 -12.98 5.30 4.47
CA PHE A 173 -12.75 4.26 5.47
C PHE A 173 -13.95 4.15 6.41
N VAL A 174 -14.30 2.91 6.78
CA VAL A 174 -15.35 2.66 7.77
C VAL A 174 -14.81 3.04 9.15
N LEU A 175 -15.36 4.10 9.73
CA LEU A 175 -14.99 4.58 11.07
C LEU A 175 -15.71 3.78 12.15
N ARG A 176 -16.99 3.50 11.92
CA ARG A 176 -17.85 2.66 12.77
C ARG A 176 -18.88 1.99 11.89
N THR A 177 -19.04 0.68 12.03
CA THR A 177 -20.09 -0.08 11.33
C THR A 177 -21.47 0.30 11.85
N ALA A 178 -22.47 0.26 10.97
CA ALA A 178 -23.86 0.44 11.38
C ALA A 178 -24.34 -0.81 12.12
N LYS A 179 -24.94 -0.64 13.28
CA LYS A 179 -25.53 -1.76 14.03
C LYS A 179 -26.96 -1.97 13.56
N VAL A 180 -27.23 -3.11 12.94
CA VAL A 180 -28.45 -3.32 12.15
C VAL A 180 -29.23 -4.56 12.58
N VAL A 181 -30.54 -4.51 12.36
CA VAL A 181 -31.43 -5.68 12.40
C VAL A 181 -31.65 -6.13 10.97
N VAL A 182 -31.43 -7.42 10.68
CA VAL A 182 -31.63 -7.97 9.33
C VAL A 182 -32.77 -8.98 9.29
N SER A 183 -33.39 -9.12 8.12
CA SER A 183 -34.40 -10.13 7.84
C SER A 183 -33.79 -11.53 7.80
N GLN A 184 -34.57 -12.48 8.28
CA GLN A 184 -34.32 -13.92 8.16
C GLN A 184 -35.61 -14.59 7.71
N LYS A 185 -35.51 -15.59 6.83
CA LYS A 185 -36.67 -16.39 6.44
C LYS A 185 -37.04 -17.42 7.48
N SER A 186 -38.32 -17.73 7.61
CA SER A 186 -38.78 -18.82 8.46
C SER A 186 -38.23 -20.16 7.95
N LYS A 187 -37.89 -21.09 8.86
CA LYS A 187 -37.27 -22.39 8.53
C LYS A 187 -38.05 -23.25 7.51
N GLN A 188 -39.32 -22.96 7.27
CA GLN A 188 -40.17 -23.71 6.34
C GLN A 188 -39.87 -23.37 4.87
N GLU A 189 -39.49 -22.14 4.53
CA GLU A 189 -39.13 -21.75 3.15
C GLU A 189 -37.74 -22.27 2.73
N ASN A 190 -36.78 -22.34 3.66
CA ASN A 190 -35.42 -22.79 3.33
C ASN A 190 -35.36 -24.25 2.88
N ILE A 191 -36.24 -25.12 3.41
CA ILE A 191 -36.29 -26.54 3.02
C ILE A 191 -36.88 -26.67 1.60
N GLN A 192 -37.93 -25.92 1.27
CA GLN A 192 -38.56 -25.96 -0.06
C GLN A 192 -37.68 -25.39 -1.17
N ASN A 193 -36.82 -24.42 -0.88
CA ASN A 193 -35.87 -23.87 -1.86
C ASN A 193 -34.69 -24.83 -2.10
N LEU A 194 -34.23 -25.55 -1.08
CA LEU A 194 -33.19 -26.58 -1.22
C LEU A 194 -33.68 -27.74 -2.10
N GLU A 195 -34.91 -28.22 -1.89
CA GLU A 195 -35.52 -29.31 -2.67
C GLU A 195 -35.70 -28.93 -4.16
N LYS A 196 -36.11 -27.69 -4.46
CA LYS A 196 -36.26 -27.20 -5.86
C LYS A 196 -34.93 -27.04 -6.60
N THR A 197 -33.85 -26.72 -5.90
CA THR A 197 -32.53 -26.52 -6.52
C THR A 197 -31.85 -27.85 -6.88
N GLU A 198 -32.24 -28.95 -6.20
CA GLU A 198 -31.76 -30.30 -6.50
C GLU A 198 -32.50 -30.94 -7.70
N GLU A 199 -33.78 -30.62 -7.90
CA GLU A 199 -34.56 -31.10 -9.07
C GLU A 199 -34.08 -30.48 -10.40
N GLU A 200 -33.62 -29.22 -10.43
CA GLU A 200 -33.13 -28.56 -11.66
C GLU A 200 -31.73 -29.00 -12.10
N LYS A 201 -30.93 -29.62 -11.22
CA LYS A 201 -29.57 -30.13 -11.56
C LYS A 201 -29.55 -31.60 -11.97
N GLY A 202 -30.68 -32.29 -11.86
CA GLY A 202 -30.84 -33.71 -12.20
C GLY A 202 -31.60 -34.00 -13.50
N GLY A 203 -31.96 -32.96 -14.27
CA GLY A 203 -32.67 -33.07 -15.56
C GLY A 203 -31.77 -32.95 -16.77
#